data_AF-A0A7J6Q003-F1
#
_entry.id   AF-A0A7J6Q003-F1
#
_cell.length_a   1.000
_cell.length_b   1.000
_cell.length_c   1.000
_cell.angle_alpha   90.00
_cell.angle_beta   90.00
_cell.angle_gamma   90.00
#
_symmetry.space_group_name_H-M   'P 1'
#
loop_
_entity.id
_entity.type
_entity.pdbx_description
1 polymer ?
#
loop_
_entity_poly.entity_id
_entity_poly.type
_entity_poly.pdbx_seq_one_letter_code
_entity_poly.pdbx_strand_id
1 'polypeptide(L)'
;AIGLAGSAPRGIDTVRVMIGPNSTSEYLTWAQHMAILREAPHPAAAKLFVNWIISLEVQTTLLAGSSTRTDIPTPPGTLRPWQIRQANSLCFQTFMEDRANIERLKAIFALHFGEVRGEPTPGQLGLYPGL
;
A
#
# COMPACT_ATOMS: atom_id res chain seq x y z
N ALA A 1 -5.37 4.03 -12.82
CA ALA A 1 -5.47 3.80 -11.37
C ALA A 1 -4.74 4.93 -10.67
N ILE A 2 -5.27 5.44 -9.56
CA ILE A 2 -4.57 6.42 -8.71
C ILE A 2 -3.94 5.65 -7.56
N GLY A 3 -2.67 5.89 -7.27
CA GLY A 3 -1.93 5.23 -6.19
C GLY A 3 -1.87 6.08 -4.91
N LEU A 4 -1.90 5.46 -3.73
CA LEU A 4 -1.76 6.04 -2.40
C LEU A 4 -0.70 5.25 -1.63
N ALA A 5 0.44 5.79 -1.19
CA ALA A 5 1.40 4.93 -0.50
C ALA A 5 0.91 4.58 0.93
N GLY A 6 1.12 3.33 1.35
CA GLY A 6 0.86 2.90 2.73
C GLY A 6 2.02 3.29 3.65
N SER A 7 1.71 3.66 4.90
CA SER A 7 2.74 3.95 5.92
C SER A 7 2.99 2.73 6.81
N ALA A 8 4.24 2.56 7.25
CA ALA A 8 4.56 1.60 8.32
C ALA A 8 3.78 1.93 9.61
N PRO A 9 3.50 0.92 10.47
CA PRO A 9 2.88 1.15 11.77
C PRO A 9 3.67 2.19 12.59
N ARG A 10 2.98 3.16 13.19
CA ARG A 10 3.58 4.17 14.08
C ARG A 10 3.39 3.74 15.54
N GLY A 11 4.40 3.95 16.38
CA GLY A 11 4.31 3.74 17.84
C GLY A 11 4.59 2.31 18.34
N ILE A 12 5.39 1.52 17.61
CA ILE A 12 5.83 0.19 18.07
C ILE A 12 7.34 0.22 18.33
N ASP A 13 7.72 0.32 19.61
CA ASP A 13 9.12 0.48 20.04
C ASP A 13 10.00 -0.77 19.81
N THR A 14 9.38 -1.92 19.54
CA THR A 14 10.08 -3.19 19.27
C THR A 14 10.41 -3.41 17.80
N VAL A 15 9.89 -2.58 16.88
CA VAL A 15 10.12 -2.72 15.45
C VAL A 15 11.16 -1.69 14.99
N ARG A 16 12.38 -2.15 14.73
CA ARG A 16 13.39 -1.34 14.03
C ARG A 16 13.12 -1.38 12.53
N VAL A 17 12.52 -0.30 12.01
CA VAL A 17 12.25 -0.16 10.59
C VAL A 17 13.50 0.36 9.88
N MET A 18 14.25 -0.52 9.20
CA MET A 18 15.41 -0.17 8.37
C MET A 18 14.97 0.22 6.95
N ILE A 19 14.15 1.25 6.81
CA ILE A 19 13.71 1.78 5.51
C ILE A 19 14.23 3.21 5.31
N GLY A 20 14.35 3.65 4.05
CA GLY A 20 14.75 5.01 3.70
C GLY A 20 16.07 5.11 2.93
N PRO A 21 16.56 6.34 2.68
CA PRO A 21 17.70 6.62 1.79
C PRO A 21 19.01 5.92 2.16
N ASN A 22 19.21 5.65 3.45
CA ASN A 22 20.43 5.00 3.95
C ASN A 22 20.23 3.50 4.24
N SER A 23 19.11 2.90 3.79
CA SER A 23 18.88 1.49 4.02
C SER A 23 19.81 0.64 3.16
N THR A 24 20.47 -0.33 3.80
CA THR A 24 21.28 -1.36 3.14
C THR A 24 20.45 -2.59 2.76
N SER A 25 19.23 -2.71 3.28
CA SER A 25 18.34 -3.86 3.08
C SER A 25 17.20 -3.52 2.13
N GLU A 26 16.78 -4.48 1.32
CA GLU A 26 15.58 -4.33 0.51
C GLU A 26 14.33 -4.27 1.39
N TYR A 27 13.37 -3.45 0.99
CA TYR A 27 12.08 -3.34 1.66
C TYR A 27 10.98 -3.13 0.64
N LEU A 28 9.76 -3.47 1.04
CA LEU A 28 8.60 -3.39 0.18
C LEU A 28 7.89 -2.05 0.34
N THR A 29 7.60 -1.38 -0.76
CA THR A 29 6.68 -0.23 -0.82
C THR A 29 5.89 -0.29 -2.11
N TRP A 30 4.67 0.24 -2.09
CA TRP A 30 3.82 0.38 -3.26
C TRP A 30 2.80 1.48 -3.03
N ALA A 31 2.19 1.93 -4.12
CA ALA A 31 1.05 2.83 -4.06
C ALA A 31 -0.24 2.00 -4.14
N GLN A 32 -1.04 2.02 -3.07
CA GLN A 32 -2.37 1.46 -3.00
C GLN A 32 -3.26 2.04 -4.10
N HIS A 33 -3.80 1.19 -4.96
CA HIS A 33 -4.60 1.63 -6.10
C HIS A 33 -6.07 1.87 -5.75
N MET A 34 -6.65 2.91 -6.35
CA MET A 34 -8.08 3.22 -6.31
C MET A 34 -8.63 3.46 -7.72
N ALA A 35 -9.88 3.04 -7.94
CA ALA A 35 -10.63 3.21 -9.18
C ALA A 35 -12.13 3.38 -8.90
N ILE A 36 -12.82 4.04 -9.84
CA ILE A 36 -14.29 4.17 -9.83
C ILE A 36 -14.85 3.09 -10.75
N LEU A 37 -15.80 2.30 -10.25
CA LEU A 37 -16.50 1.29 -11.07
C LEU A 37 -17.34 1.98 -12.14
N ARG A 38 -17.37 1.39 -13.35
CA ARG A 38 -18.13 1.92 -14.49
C ARG A 38 -19.62 2.08 -14.16
N GLU A 39 -20.17 1.14 -13.41
CA GLU A 39 -21.58 1.08 -13.01
C GLU A 39 -21.77 1.48 -11.53
N ALA A 40 -20.90 2.33 -10.99
CA ALA A 40 -21.06 2.81 -9.61
C ALA A 40 -22.43 3.51 -9.45
N PRO A 41 -23.25 3.15 -8.43
CA PRO A 41 -24.59 3.74 -8.24
C PRO A 41 -24.55 5.24 -7.90
N HIS A 42 -23.41 5.72 -7.39
CA HIS A 42 -23.19 7.12 -7.04
C HIS A 42 -21.89 7.67 -7.69
N PRO A 43 -21.88 7.88 -9.02
CA PRO A 43 -20.65 8.24 -9.74
C PRO A 43 -20.13 9.62 -9.35
N ALA A 44 -21.01 10.56 -8.97
CA ALA A 44 -20.61 11.88 -8.49
C ALA A 44 -19.90 11.81 -7.12
N ALA A 45 -20.45 11.02 -6.18
CA ALA A 45 -19.83 10.81 -4.88
C ALA A 45 -18.49 10.06 -5.00
N ALA A 46 -18.39 9.07 -5.88
CA ALA A 46 -17.15 8.36 -6.14
C ALA A 46 -16.06 9.29 -6.70
N LYS A 47 -16.40 10.18 -7.63
CA LYS A 47 -15.48 11.21 -8.15
C LYS A 47 -15.06 12.18 -7.05
N LEU A 48 -16.01 12.62 -6.21
CA LEU A 48 -15.71 13.50 -5.08
C LEU A 48 -14.71 12.84 -4.12
N PHE A 49 -14.91 11.57 -3.78
CA PHE A 49 -14.02 10.83 -2.89
C PHE A 49 -12.60 10.71 -3.46
N VAL A 50 -12.48 10.36 -4.74
CA VAL A 50 -11.17 10.28 -5.42
C VAL A 50 -10.50 11.65 -5.48
N ASN A 51 -11.24 12.73 -5.76
CA ASN A 51 -10.69 14.09 -5.74
C ASN A 51 -10.27 14.53 -4.34
N TRP A 52 -11.06 14.18 -3.32
CA TRP A 52 -10.78 14.48 -1.93
C TRP A 52 -9.49 13.78 -1.46
N ILE A 53 -9.31 12.48 -1.74
CA ILE A 53 -8.15 11.74 -1.25
C ILE A 53 -6.82 12.18 -1.90
N ILE A 54 -6.86 12.73 -3.13
CA ILE A 54 -5.69 13.32 -3.80
C ILE A 54 -5.56 14.83 -3.56
N SER A 55 -6.48 15.45 -2.81
CA SER A 55 -6.42 16.87 -2.48
C SER A 55 -5.12 17.21 -1.75
N LEU A 56 -4.71 18.48 -1.84
CA LEU A 56 -3.49 18.92 -1.16
C LEU A 56 -3.61 18.70 0.35
N GLU A 57 -4.77 19.05 0.92
CA GLU A 57 -5.09 18.88 2.34
C GLU A 57 -4.91 17.43 2.80
N VAL A 58 -5.55 16.46 2.14
CA VAL A 58 -5.46 15.05 2.54
C VAL A 58 -4.04 14.50 2.35
N GLN A 59 -3.36 14.93 1.28
CA GLN A 59 -2.02 14.45 0.96
C GLN A 59 -0.94 15.03 1.90
N THR A 60 -1.16 16.19 2.50
CA THR A 60 -0.25 16.81 3.49
C THR A 60 -0.61 16.49 4.94
N THR A 61 -1.83 16.01 5.22
CA THR A 61 -2.28 15.67 6.58
C THR A 61 -2.37 14.15 6.79
N LEU A 62 -3.38 13.50 6.24
CA LEU A 62 -3.67 12.07 6.45
C LEU A 62 -2.61 11.18 5.81
N LEU A 63 -2.10 11.57 4.63
CA LEU A 63 -1.11 10.80 3.87
C LEU A 63 0.30 11.40 3.94
N ALA A 64 0.56 12.25 4.94
CA ALA A 64 1.86 12.87 5.16
C ALA A 64 2.98 11.81 5.20
N GLY A 65 4.01 12.00 4.36
CA GLY A 65 5.14 11.08 4.23
C GLY A 65 4.89 9.86 3.33
N SER A 66 3.66 9.63 2.88
CA SER A 66 3.27 8.54 1.96
C SER A 66 2.51 9.08 0.74
N SER A 67 2.58 10.38 0.50
CA SER A 67 1.96 11.00 -0.65
C SER A 67 2.55 10.46 -1.96
N THR A 68 1.71 10.30 -2.97
CA THR A 68 2.12 9.96 -4.35
C THR A 68 2.24 11.19 -5.25
N ARG A 69 1.86 12.38 -4.76
CA ARG A 69 1.94 13.65 -5.48
C ARG A 69 3.35 14.21 -5.56
N THR A 70 3.86 14.42 -6.76
CA THR A 70 5.23 14.92 -6.97
C THR A 70 5.42 16.39 -6.61
N ASP A 71 4.34 17.16 -6.52
CA ASP A 71 4.34 18.58 -6.18
C ASP A 71 4.33 18.86 -4.67
N ILE A 72 4.19 17.82 -3.84
CA ILE A 72 4.30 17.94 -2.38
C ILE A 72 5.75 17.69 -1.97
N PRO A 73 6.39 18.66 -1.28
CA PRO A 73 7.78 18.52 -0.86
C PRO A 73 7.92 17.42 0.20
N THR A 74 9.07 16.75 0.19
CA THR A 74 9.45 15.85 1.26
C THR A 74 10.15 16.61 2.38
N PRO A 75 10.08 16.13 3.64
CA PRO A 75 10.91 16.64 4.70
C PRO A 75 12.39 16.67 4.30
N PRO A 76 13.18 17.68 4.71
CA PRO A 76 14.60 17.74 4.42
C PRO A 76 15.33 16.45 4.80
N GLY A 77 16.21 15.97 3.93
CA GLY A 77 16.96 14.73 4.14
C GLY A 77 16.16 13.43 3.88
N THR A 78 14.93 13.53 3.38
CA THR A 78 14.11 12.35 3.01
C THR A 78 13.90 12.25 1.51
N LEU A 79 13.97 11.02 0.99
CA LEU A 79 13.71 10.69 -0.42
C LEU A 79 12.32 10.06 -0.57
N ARG A 80 11.71 10.22 -1.75
CA ARG A 80 10.50 9.49 -2.10
C ARG A 80 10.80 8.01 -2.27
N PRO A 81 9.84 7.11 -2.03
CA PRO A 81 10.08 5.67 -2.16
C PRO A 81 10.54 5.25 -3.57
N TRP A 82 10.06 5.90 -4.64
CA TRP A 82 10.52 5.63 -6.01
C TRP A 82 11.90 6.19 -6.36
N GLN A 83 12.49 7.01 -5.48
CA GLN A 83 13.88 7.48 -5.61
C GLN A 83 14.87 6.57 -4.86
N ILE A 84 14.37 5.57 -4.12
CA ILE A 84 15.18 4.65 -3.32
C ILE A 84 15.16 3.28 -4.00
N ARG A 85 16.32 2.80 -4.46
CA ARG A 85 16.43 1.53 -5.18
C ARG A 85 15.93 0.35 -4.34
N GLN A 86 16.34 0.30 -3.08
CA GLN A 86 16.02 -0.75 -2.11
C GLN A 86 14.51 -0.86 -1.82
N ALA A 87 13.75 0.19 -2.12
CA ALA A 87 12.32 0.24 -1.89
C ALA A 87 11.54 -0.60 -2.91
N ASN A 88 12.14 -0.90 -4.07
CA ASN A 88 11.56 -1.82 -5.07
C ASN A 88 10.10 -1.46 -5.45
N SER A 89 9.76 -0.17 -5.47
CA SER A 89 8.37 0.32 -5.52
C SER A 89 7.58 -0.10 -6.76
N LEU A 90 8.25 -0.38 -7.87
CA LEU A 90 7.65 -0.91 -9.09
C LEU A 90 7.64 -2.45 -9.12
N CYS A 91 8.63 -3.10 -8.51
CA CYS A 91 8.81 -4.55 -8.56
C CYS A 91 7.65 -5.29 -7.90
N PHE A 92 7.01 -4.70 -6.87
CA PHE A 92 5.86 -5.33 -6.22
C PHE A 92 4.70 -5.58 -7.19
N GLN A 93 4.45 -4.67 -8.13
CA GLN A 93 3.36 -4.85 -9.09
C GLN A 93 3.63 -6.05 -9.99
N THR A 94 4.82 -6.10 -10.61
CA THR A 94 5.22 -7.22 -11.47
C THR A 94 5.24 -8.54 -10.71
N PHE A 95 5.70 -8.53 -9.45
CA PHE A 95 5.62 -9.69 -8.58
C PHE A 95 4.18 -10.15 -8.37
N MET A 96 3.24 -9.23 -8.13
CA MET A 96 1.82 -9.54 -7.88
C MET A 96 1.06 -10.04 -9.11
N GLU A 97 1.54 -9.69 -10.31
CA GLU A 97 0.99 -10.13 -11.60
C GLU A 97 1.32 -11.61 -11.91
N ASP A 98 2.46 -12.12 -11.44
CA ASP A 98 2.81 -13.54 -11.56
C ASP A 98 2.10 -14.39 -10.49
N ARG A 99 0.85 -14.76 -10.79
CA ARG A 99 0.03 -15.55 -9.87
C ARG A 99 0.61 -16.95 -9.61
N ALA A 100 1.27 -17.56 -10.58
CA ALA A 100 1.82 -18.91 -10.42
C ALA A 100 2.97 -18.92 -9.41
N ASN A 101 3.89 -17.95 -9.51
CA ASN A 101 5.00 -17.82 -8.57
C ASN A 101 4.51 -17.47 -7.16
N ILE A 102 3.48 -16.63 -7.02
CA ILE A 102 2.90 -16.30 -5.70
C ILE A 102 2.32 -17.53 -5.01
N GLU A 103 1.55 -18.36 -5.71
CA GLU A 103 0.98 -19.56 -5.11
C GLU A 103 2.07 -20.58 -4.72
N ARG A 104 3.14 -20.70 -5.53
CA ARG A 104 4.31 -21.49 -5.17
C ARG A 104 4.98 -20.97 -3.89
N LEU A 105 5.19 -19.65 -3.77
CA LEU A 105 5.82 -19.05 -2.60
C LEU A 105 4.98 -19.22 -1.33
N LYS A 106 3.65 -19.08 -1.43
CA LYS A 106 2.75 -19.36 -0.31
C LYS A 106 2.87 -20.80 0.18
N ALA A 107 2.94 -21.77 -0.72
CA ALA A 107 3.14 -23.18 -0.35
C ALA A 107 4.47 -23.40 0.37
N ILE A 108 5.55 -22.77 -0.12
CA ILE A 108 6.86 -22.79 0.56
C ILE A 108 6.75 -22.18 1.96
N PHE A 109 6.07 -21.04 2.11
CA PHE A 109 5.88 -20.40 3.41
C PHE A 109 5.06 -21.25 4.36
N ALA A 110 4.00 -21.93 3.89
CA ALA A 110 3.21 -22.85 4.71
C ALA A 110 4.06 -24.02 5.24
N LEU A 111 5.01 -24.53 4.44
CA LEU A 111 5.95 -25.58 4.90
C LEU A 111 6.86 -25.10 6.03
N HIS A 112 7.22 -23.82 6.06
CA HIS A 112 8.15 -23.25 7.05
C HIS A 112 7.47 -22.66 8.29
N PHE A 113 6.33 -22.00 8.10
CA PHE A 113 5.62 -21.26 9.16
C PHE A 113 4.36 -21.98 9.65
N GLY A 114 3.96 -23.07 8.98
CA GLY A 114 2.69 -23.72 9.18
C GLY A 114 1.55 -23.02 8.45
N GLU A 115 0.40 -23.69 8.42
CA GLU A 115 -0.85 -23.13 7.90
C GLU A 115 -1.28 -21.89 8.69
N VAL A 116 -1.93 -20.95 8.01
CA VAL A 116 -2.54 -19.78 8.66
C VAL A 116 -3.63 -20.25 9.62
N ARG A 117 -3.60 -19.79 10.87
CA ARG A 117 -4.57 -20.14 11.91
C ARG A 117 -5.26 -18.90 12.46
N GLY A 118 -6.45 -19.11 13.03
CA GLY A 118 -7.29 -18.06 13.58
C GLY A 118 -8.29 -17.51 12.58
N GLU A 119 -9.28 -16.78 13.08
CA GLU A 119 -10.29 -16.15 12.24
C GLU A 119 -9.71 -14.97 11.46
N PRO A 120 -10.19 -14.70 10.23
CA PRO A 120 -9.84 -13.49 9.49
C PRO A 120 -10.13 -12.25 10.34
N THR A 121 -9.16 -11.35 10.48
CA THR A 121 -9.34 -10.13 11.29
C THR A 121 -10.51 -9.23 10.86
N PRO A 122 -10.90 -9.15 9.57
CA PRO A 122 -12.10 -8.42 9.16
C PRO A 122 -13.42 -9.20 9.39
N GLY A 123 -13.34 -10.44 9.88
CA GLY A 123 -14.47 -11.38 9.92
C GLY A 123 -14.79 -12.00 8.56
N GLN A 124 -15.95 -12.67 8.47
CA GLN A 124 -16.47 -13.27 7.25
C GLN A 124 -17.59 -12.39 6.66
N LEU A 125 -17.26 -11.59 5.64
CA LEU A 125 -18.18 -10.58 5.07
C LEU A 125 -19.20 -11.16 4.07
N GLY A 126 -18.99 -12.37 3.58
CA GLY A 126 -19.85 -13.00 2.56
C GLY A 126 -19.70 -12.39 1.16
N LEU A 127 -20.65 -12.68 0.27
CA LEU A 127 -20.62 -12.25 -1.13
C LEU A 127 -21.10 -10.81 -1.35
N TYR A 128 -21.98 -10.31 -0.48
CA TYR A 128 -22.65 -9.02 -0.66
C TYR A 128 -22.64 -8.19 0.63
N PRO A 129 -21.47 -7.74 1.12
CA PRO A 129 -21.41 -6.85 2.26
C PRO A 129 -22.05 -5.50 1.94
N GLY A 130 -23.01 -5.08 2.76
CA GLY A 130 -23.65 -3.75 2.65
C GLY A 130 -24.77 -3.63 1.61
N LEU A 131 -25.29 -4.75 1.07
CA LEU A 131 -26.61 -4.80 0.44
C LEU A 131 -27.73 -4.80 1.49
#